data_AF-A0A4V5LZ46-F1
#
_entry.id   AF-A0A4V5LZ46-F1
#
_cell.length_a   1.000
_cell.length_b   1.000
_cell.length_c   1.000
_cell.angle_alpha   90.00
_cell.angle_beta   90.00
_cell.angle_gamma   90.00
#
_symmetry.space_group_name_H-M   'P 1'
#
loop_
_entity.id
_entity.type
_entity.pdbx_description
1 polymer ?
#
loop_
_entity_poly.entity_id
_entity_poly.type
_entity_poly.pdbx_seq_one_letter_code
_entity_poly.pdbx_strand_id
1 'polypeptide(L)'
;MDNKVLKAVYTVFLGVIIALFVGLGIRTFYAPPEMPQFPQEQVFQKSDPTAEELAQQRELQEKYDAAYRAYDDAYETYNRNVTTMTLISSVALLGLSLLVEKRNRVLANGIMFGSLFTLIYSITRSFMSGNTTLSFIVVTVGLAIVLFLGSKRFFQPKEKRSTLPPSNGDTPADAA
;
A
#
# COMPACT_ATOMS: atom_id res chain seq x y z
N MET A 1 -3.82 12.28 29.56
CA MET A 1 -3.97 11.13 28.64
C MET A 1 -3.09 9.99 29.14
N ASP A 2 -3.62 8.78 29.21
CA ASP A 2 -2.85 7.61 29.64
C ASP A 2 -1.71 7.30 28.66
N ASN A 3 -0.56 6.85 29.17
CA ASN A 3 0.60 6.43 28.37
C ASN A 3 0.22 5.38 27.30
N LYS A 4 -0.79 4.54 27.57
CA LYS A 4 -1.31 3.55 26.61
C LYS A 4 -1.99 4.22 25.41
N VAL A 5 -2.80 5.25 25.65
CA VAL A 5 -3.49 6.00 24.59
C VAL A 5 -2.47 6.73 23.73
N LEU A 6 -1.48 7.39 24.34
CA LEU A 6 -0.43 8.09 23.59
C LEU A 6 0.35 7.15 22.67
N LYS A 7 0.71 5.96 23.15
CA LYS A 7 1.39 4.93 22.35
C LYS A 7 0.52 4.44 21.18
N ALA A 8 -0.79 4.28 21.39
CA ALA A 8 -1.70 3.89 20.33
C ALA A 8 -1.81 4.97 19.24
N VAL A 9 -2.01 6.23 19.65
CA VAL A 9 -2.06 7.37 18.72
C VAL A 9 -0.76 7.50 17.94
N TYR A 10 0.39 7.44 18.62
CA TYR A 10 1.71 7.46 17.97
C TYR A 10 1.87 6.33 16.95
N THR A 11 1.44 5.10 17.31
CA THR A 11 1.54 3.92 16.44
C THR A 11 0.76 4.12 15.14
N VAL A 12 -0.49 4.59 15.24
CA VAL A 12 -1.34 4.84 14.07
C VAL A 12 -0.77 5.99 13.23
N PHE A 13 -0.40 7.09 13.89
CA PHE A 13 0.16 8.26 13.22
C PHE A 13 1.44 7.92 12.45
N LEU A 14 2.35 7.18 13.08
CA LEU A 14 3.57 6.71 12.43
C LEU A 14 3.25 5.85 11.21
N GLY A 15 2.28 4.93 11.31
CA GLY A 15 1.85 4.13 10.17
C GLY A 15 1.36 4.97 8.99
N VAL A 16 0.52 5.97 9.26
CA VAL A 16 0.03 6.90 8.23
C VAL A 16 1.17 7.69 7.59
N ILE A 17 2.08 8.24 8.41
CA ILE A 17 3.23 9.00 7.91
C ILE A 17 4.14 8.15 7.03
N ILE A 18 4.39 6.88 7.41
CA ILE A 18 5.18 5.96 6.58
C ILE A 18 4.49 5.71 5.23
N ALA A 19 3.18 5.46 5.21
CA ALA A 19 2.45 5.24 3.97
C ALA A 19 2.48 6.48 3.05
N LEU A 20 2.31 7.67 3.63
CA LEU A 20 2.45 8.94 2.91
C LEU A 20 3.87 9.14 2.39
N PHE A 21 4.89 8.83 3.20
CA PHE A 21 6.29 8.92 2.79
C PHE A 21 6.59 8.03 1.59
N VAL A 22 6.09 6.79 1.58
CA VAL A 22 6.26 5.89 0.41
C VAL A 22 5.52 6.44 -0.80
N GLY A 23 4.25 6.80 -0.65
CA GLY A 23 3.43 7.29 -1.78
C GLY A 23 3.98 8.58 -2.40
N LEU A 24 4.33 9.56 -1.56
CA LEU A 24 4.94 10.81 -1.99
C LEU A 24 6.36 10.60 -2.52
N GLY A 25 7.17 9.77 -1.84
CA GLY A 25 8.53 9.47 -2.26
C GLY A 25 8.58 8.88 -3.66
N ILE A 26 7.72 7.91 -3.96
CA ILE A 26 7.65 7.35 -5.31
C ILE A 26 7.24 8.43 -6.32
N ARG A 27 6.23 9.24 -6.02
CA ARG A 27 5.81 10.33 -6.92
C ARG A 27 6.92 11.35 -7.17
N THR A 28 7.76 11.63 -6.18
CA THR A 28 8.86 12.59 -6.29
C THR A 28 10.00 12.06 -7.15
N PHE A 29 10.36 10.78 -7.03
CA PHE A 29 11.48 10.18 -7.79
C PHE A 29 11.04 9.50 -9.10
N TYR A 30 9.76 9.21 -9.25
CA TYR A 30 9.15 8.62 -10.43
C TYR A 30 7.87 9.40 -10.75
N ALA A 31 8.02 10.46 -11.54
CA ALA A 31 6.93 11.36 -11.88
C ALA A 31 5.96 10.72 -12.89
N PRO A 32 4.64 11.02 -12.80
CA PRO A 32 3.70 10.59 -13.82
C PRO A 32 4.01 11.28 -15.16
N PRO A 33 3.71 10.64 -16.30
CA PRO A 33 3.79 11.30 -17.60
C PRO A 33 2.84 12.50 -17.66
N GLU A 34 3.20 13.51 -18.46
CA GLU A 34 2.38 14.70 -18.64
C GLU A 34 1.27 14.46 -19.66
N MET A 35 0.04 14.82 -19.29
CA MET A 35 -1.11 14.67 -20.18
C MET A 35 -0.99 15.67 -21.35
N PRO A 36 -1.11 15.22 -22.60
CA PRO A 36 -1.10 16.12 -23.75
C PRO A 36 -2.29 17.07 -23.65
N GLN A 37 -2.03 18.36 -23.82
CA GLN A 37 -3.08 19.37 -23.76
C GLN A 37 -3.85 19.39 -25.07
N PHE A 38 -5.18 19.45 -24.97
CA PHE A 38 -6.01 19.62 -26.15
C PHE A 38 -5.63 20.92 -26.86
N PRO A 39 -5.47 20.94 -28.20
CA PRO A 39 -5.15 22.16 -28.90
C PRO A 39 -6.25 23.19 -28.66
N GLN A 40 -5.88 24.36 -28.14
CA GLN A 40 -6.85 25.38 -27.73
C GLN A 40 -7.74 25.83 -28.91
N GLU A 41 -9.00 26.08 -28.60
CA GLU A 41 -10.22 26.20 -29.45
C GLU A 41 -10.16 27.12 -30.68
N GLN A 42 -9.08 27.90 -30.88
CA GLN A 42 -9.02 28.95 -31.90
C GLN A 42 -9.08 28.43 -33.35
N VAL A 43 -8.69 27.17 -33.60
CA VAL A 43 -8.80 26.54 -34.93
C VAL A 43 -10.15 25.83 -35.14
N PHE A 44 -10.87 25.48 -34.07
CA PHE A 44 -12.06 24.62 -34.14
C PHE A 44 -13.40 25.36 -34.14
N GLN A 45 -13.42 26.69 -33.94
CA GLN A 45 -14.66 27.49 -33.81
C GLN A 45 -14.97 28.40 -35.01
N LYS A 46 -14.33 28.24 -36.18
CA LYS A 46 -14.74 29.00 -37.38
C LYS A 46 -15.98 28.37 -38.00
N SER A 47 -17.01 29.19 -38.24
CA SER A 47 -18.27 28.78 -38.87
C SER A 47 -18.13 28.40 -40.35
N ASP A 48 -17.09 28.90 -41.03
CA ASP A 48 -16.71 28.55 -42.41
C ASP A 48 -15.17 28.40 -42.51
N PRO A 49 -14.61 27.22 -42.25
CA PRO A 49 -13.18 26.97 -42.38
C PRO A 49 -12.78 26.84 -43.86
N THR A 50 -11.66 27.46 -44.23
CA THR A 50 -11.03 27.31 -45.54
C THR A 50 -10.47 25.90 -45.70
N ALA A 51 -10.30 25.39 -46.93
CA ALA A 51 -9.73 24.06 -47.18
C ALA A 51 -8.34 23.86 -46.52
N GLU A 52 -7.51 24.90 -46.48
CA GLU A 52 -6.22 24.89 -45.79
C GLU A 52 -6.38 24.78 -44.26
N GLU A 53 -7.37 25.47 -43.69
CA GLU A 53 -7.64 25.45 -42.24
C GLU A 53 -8.19 24.09 -41.79
N LEU A 54 -9.03 23.46 -42.63
CA LEU A 54 -9.50 22.09 -42.40
C LEU A 54 -8.35 21.07 -42.45
N ALA A 55 -7.39 21.26 -43.37
CA ALA A 55 -6.20 20.43 -43.42
C ALA A 55 -5.32 20.60 -42.17
N GLN A 56 -5.11 21.84 -41.71
CA GLN A 56 -4.38 22.14 -40.48
C GLN A 56 -5.07 21.55 -39.24
N GLN A 57 -6.39 21.60 -39.19
CA GLN A 57 -7.18 21.02 -38.10
C GLN A 57 -7.02 19.50 -38.03
N ARG A 58 -7.10 18.81 -39.17
CA ARG A 58 -6.87 17.36 -39.25
C ARG A 58 -5.47 16.98 -38.82
N GLU A 59 -4.45 17.69 -39.30
CA GLU A 59 -3.06 17.43 -38.91
C GLU A 59 -2.85 17.62 -37.40
N LEU A 60 -3.46 18.66 -36.81
CA LEU A 60 -3.37 18.94 -35.38
C LEU A 60 -4.08 17.87 -34.55
N GLN A 61 -5.23 17.38 -35.01
CA GLN A 61 -5.96 16.29 -34.39
C GLN A 61 -5.17 14.97 -34.47
N GLU A 62 -4.59 14.66 -35.63
CA GLU A 62 -3.75 13.46 -35.80
C GLU A 62 -2.53 13.50 -34.87
N LYS A 63 -1.87 14.66 -34.73
CA LYS A 63 -0.76 14.85 -33.78
C LYS A 63 -1.22 14.69 -32.33
N TYR A 64 -2.37 15.26 -31.97
CA TYR A 64 -2.94 15.11 -30.63
C TYR A 64 -3.28 13.65 -30.33
N ASP A 65 -3.95 12.94 -31.23
CA ASP A 65 -4.32 11.54 -31.07
C ASP A 65 -3.07 10.65 -30.96
N ALA A 66 -2.02 10.94 -31.73
CA ALA A 66 -0.74 10.25 -31.61
C ALA A 66 -0.08 10.51 -30.24
N ALA A 67 -0.06 11.76 -29.77
CA ALA A 67 0.47 12.12 -28.46
C ALA A 67 -0.34 11.50 -27.31
N TYR A 68 -1.67 11.45 -27.45
CA TYR A 68 -2.56 10.85 -26.46
C TYR A 68 -2.38 9.35 -26.35
N ARG A 69 -2.24 8.63 -27.47
CA ARG A 69 -1.89 7.21 -27.47
C ARG A 69 -0.54 6.95 -26.79
N ALA A 70 0.49 7.73 -27.12
CA ALA A 70 1.79 7.61 -26.48
C ALA A 70 1.74 7.90 -24.96
N TYR A 71 0.91 8.87 -24.54
CA TYR A 71 0.66 9.15 -23.14
C TYR A 71 -0.02 7.96 -22.43
N ASP A 72 -1.04 7.36 -23.04
CA ASP A 72 -1.79 6.24 -22.46
C ASP A 72 -0.87 5.03 -22.22
N ASP A 73 -0.05 4.67 -23.23
CA ASP A 73 0.95 3.60 -23.13
C ASP A 73 1.99 3.87 -22.03
N ALA A 74 2.47 5.12 -21.94
CA ALA A 74 3.41 5.54 -20.91
C ALA A 74 2.77 5.53 -19.52
N TYR A 75 1.50 5.91 -19.42
CA TYR A 75 0.76 5.98 -18.17
C TYR A 75 0.44 4.59 -17.62
N GLU A 76 0.11 3.62 -18.48
CA GLU A 76 -0.04 2.22 -18.09
C GLU A 76 1.28 1.66 -17.53
N THR A 77 2.38 1.87 -18.26
CA THR A 77 3.72 1.44 -17.83
C THR A 77 4.12 2.08 -16.50
N TYR A 78 3.85 3.38 -16.35
CA TYR A 78 4.07 4.12 -15.11
C TYR A 78 3.31 3.50 -13.94
N ASN A 79 2.01 3.23 -14.09
CA ASN A 79 1.20 2.64 -13.02
C ASN A 79 1.65 1.23 -12.63
N ARG A 80 2.06 0.42 -13.62
CA ARG A 80 2.65 -0.89 -13.37
C ARG A 80 3.90 -0.77 -12.49
N ASN A 81 4.83 0.09 -12.89
CA ASN A 81 6.10 0.28 -12.19
C ASN A 81 5.91 0.82 -10.77
N VAL A 82 5.02 1.81 -10.59
CA VAL A 82 4.72 2.34 -9.26
C VAL A 82 4.11 1.26 -8.37
N THR A 83 3.17 0.46 -8.89
CA THR A 83 2.54 -0.60 -8.10
C THR A 83 3.57 -1.66 -7.67
N THR A 84 4.51 -2.00 -8.55
CA THR A 84 5.64 -2.87 -8.20
C THR A 84 6.54 -2.25 -7.12
N MET A 85 6.90 -0.96 -7.24
CA MET A 85 7.71 -0.25 -6.24
C MET A 85 7.01 -0.16 -4.88
N THR A 86 5.70 0.11 -4.85
CA THR A 86 4.92 0.15 -3.59
C THR A 86 4.84 -1.22 -2.94
N LEU A 87 4.66 -2.28 -3.74
CA LEU A 87 4.63 -3.65 -3.24
C LEU A 87 5.97 -4.03 -2.58
N ILE A 88 7.09 -3.78 -3.27
CA ILE A 88 8.43 -4.05 -2.73
C ILE A 88 8.65 -3.26 -1.43
N SER A 89 8.29 -1.97 -1.42
CA SER A 89 8.42 -1.12 -0.24
C SER A 89 7.60 -1.65 0.94
N SER A 90 6.37 -2.08 0.69
CA SER A 90 5.51 -2.69 1.70
C SER A 90 6.12 -3.96 2.30
N VAL A 91 6.62 -4.87 1.46
CA VAL A 91 7.26 -6.12 1.92
C VAL A 91 8.54 -5.81 2.72
N ALA A 92 9.36 -4.87 2.26
CA ALA A 92 10.57 -4.45 2.95
C ALA A 92 10.25 -3.83 4.32
N LEU A 93 9.25 -2.95 4.40
CA LEU A 93 8.79 -2.35 5.64
C LEU A 93 8.21 -3.40 6.60
N LEU A 94 7.49 -4.40 6.08
CA LEU A 94 7.02 -5.51 6.91
C LEU A 94 8.22 -6.27 7.51
N GLY A 95 9.22 -6.61 6.70
CA GLY A 95 10.46 -7.24 7.20
C GLY A 95 11.15 -6.39 8.27
N LEU A 96 11.28 -5.08 8.04
CA LEU A 96 11.84 -4.13 8.99
C LEU A 96 11.02 -4.08 10.30
N SER A 97 9.70 -4.14 10.22
CA SER A 97 8.82 -4.16 11.39
C SER A 97 9.15 -5.34 12.31
N LEU A 98 9.44 -6.51 11.73
CA LEU A 98 9.78 -7.72 12.48
C LEU A 98 11.16 -7.64 13.13
N LEU A 99 12.13 -7.02 12.45
CA LEU A 99 13.47 -6.80 13.00
C LEU A 99 13.43 -5.84 14.20
N VAL A 100 12.62 -4.79 14.12
CA VAL A 100 12.46 -3.79 15.18
C VAL A 100 11.60 -4.29 16.35
N GLU A 101 10.75 -5.31 16.13
CA GLU A 101 9.80 -5.85 17.12
C GLU A 101 10.44 -6.23 18.45
N LYS A 102 11.67 -6.80 18.41
CA LYS A 102 12.41 -7.20 19.62
C LYS A 102 12.86 -6.01 20.46
N ARG A 103 13.14 -4.86 19.84
CA ARG A 103 13.68 -3.67 20.52
C ARG A 103 12.57 -2.76 21.02
N ASN A 104 11.59 -2.45 20.17
CA ASN A 104 10.53 -1.48 20.48
C ASN A 104 9.19 -1.90 19.85
N ARG A 105 8.32 -2.50 20.64
CA ARG A 105 6.99 -2.96 20.17
C ARG A 105 6.13 -1.82 19.59
N VAL A 106 6.18 -0.63 20.17
CA VAL A 106 5.41 0.53 19.69
C VAL A 106 5.88 0.97 18.29
N LEU A 107 7.19 1.06 18.08
CA LEU A 107 7.78 1.42 16.79
C LEU A 107 7.50 0.34 15.73
N ALA A 108 7.69 -0.93 16.08
CA ALA A 108 7.40 -2.06 15.20
C ALA A 108 5.92 -2.10 14.78
N ASN A 109 5.00 -1.84 15.71
CA ASN A 109 3.58 -1.76 15.40
C ASN A 109 3.29 -0.64 14.40
N GLY A 110 3.91 0.54 14.56
CA GLY A 110 3.71 1.65 13.65
C GLY A 110 4.24 1.36 12.25
N ILE A 111 5.44 0.77 12.15
CA ILE A 111 6.00 0.32 10.86
C ILE A 111 5.10 -0.74 10.21
N MET A 112 4.56 -1.68 10.99
CA MET A 112 3.66 -2.71 10.49
C MET A 112 2.36 -2.10 9.94
N PHE A 113 1.75 -1.14 10.65
CA PHE A 113 0.60 -0.40 10.12
C PHE A 113 0.96 0.39 8.86
N GLY A 114 2.15 0.99 8.80
CA GLY A 114 2.65 1.67 7.61
C GLY A 114 2.79 0.72 6.41
N SER A 115 3.34 -0.48 6.61
CA SER A 115 3.39 -1.50 5.55
C SER A 115 2.00 -1.93 5.10
N LEU A 116 1.04 -2.09 6.02
CA LEU A 116 -0.34 -2.46 5.70
C LEU A 116 -1.04 -1.36 4.89
N PHE A 117 -0.92 -0.10 5.30
CA PHE A 117 -1.50 1.02 4.54
C PHE A 117 -0.84 1.17 3.17
N THR A 118 0.47 0.97 3.07
CA THR A 118 1.20 0.98 1.79
C THR A 118 0.74 -0.16 0.88
N LEU A 119 0.51 -1.36 1.44
CA LEU A 119 -0.04 -2.49 0.71
C LEU A 119 -1.46 -2.22 0.20
N ILE A 120 -2.33 -1.65 1.05
CA ILE A 120 -3.69 -1.27 0.65
C ILE A 120 -3.63 -0.28 -0.51
N TYR A 121 -2.76 0.74 -0.43
CA TYR A 121 -2.53 1.68 -1.52
C TYR A 121 -2.11 0.97 -2.82
N SER A 122 -1.19 0.00 -2.71
CA SER A 122 -0.76 -0.83 -3.84
C SER A 122 -1.92 -1.62 -4.44
N ILE A 123 -2.81 -2.20 -3.63
CA ILE A 123 -3.99 -2.94 -4.10
C ILE A 123 -4.93 -2.01 -4.86
N THR A 124 -5.29 -0.87 -4.25
CA THR A 124 -6.20 0.11 -4.87
C THR A 124 -5.65 0.62 -6.20
N ARG A 125 -4.34 0.89 -6.27
CA ARG A 125 -3.68 1.33 -7.51
C ARG A 125 -3.56 0.23 -8.55
N SER A 126 -3.34 -1.02 -8.14
CA SER A 126 -3.25 -2.15 -9.06
C SER A 126 -4.52 -2.31 -9.88
N PHE A 127 -5.69 -2.17 -9.25
CA PHE A 127 -6.96 -2.22 -9.97
C PHE A 127 -7.11 -1.10 -11.01
N MET A 128 -6.53 0.07 -10.77
CA MET A 128 -6.54 1.18 -11.73
C MET A 128 -5.54 0.98 -12.88
N SER A 129 -4.55 0.10 -12.72
CA SER A 129 -3.52 -0.13 -13.75
C SER A 129 -4.01 -0.94 -14.96
N GLY A 130 -5.23 -1.49 -14.91
CA GLY A 130 -5.76 -2.38 -15.95
C GLY A 130 -5.09 -3.76 -16.03
N ASN A 131 -3.98 -3.97 -15.30
CA ASN A 131 -3.22 -5.21 -15.33
C ASN A 131 -3.75 -6.24 -14.33
N THR A 132 -4.54 -7.19 -14.82
CA THR A 132 -5.15 -8.26 -14.00
C THR A 132 -4.08 -9.14 -13.34
N THR A 133 -2.99 -9.47 -14.04
CA THR A 133 -1.91 -10.30 -13.51
C THR A 133 -1.23 -9.64 -12.32
N LEU A 134 -0.91 -8.34 -12.43
CA LEU A 134 -0.30 -7.59 -11.34
C LEU A 134 -1.27 -7.50 -10.15
N SER A 135 -2.54 -7.27 -10.41
CA SER A 135 -3.58 -7.24 -9.37
C SER A 135 -3.69 -8.56 -8.62
N PHE A 136 -3.65 -9.69 -9.33
CA PHE A 136 -3.64 -11.00 -8.70
C PHE A 136 -2.40 -11.22 -7.82
N ILE A 137 -1.20 -10.82 -8.30
CA ILE A 137 0.05 -10.93 -7.53
C ILE A 137 -0.02 -10.09 -6.25
N VAL A 138 -0.42 -8.81 -6.36
CA VAL A 138 -0.50 -7.89 -5.20
C VAL A 138 -1.50 -8.41 -4.16
N VAL A 139 -2.68 -8.89 -4.60
CA VAL A 139 -3.68 -9.47 -3.71
C VAL A 139 -3.18 -10.75 -3.05
N THR A 140 -2.49 -11.61 -3.80
CA THR A 140 -1.91 -12.85 -3.26
C THR A 140 -0.86 -12.58 -2.19
N VAL A 141 0.05 -11.63 -2.44
CA VAL A 141 1.04 -11.20 -1.45
C VAL A 141 0.35 -10.59 -0.24
N GLY A 142 -0.68 -9.76 -0.44
CA GLY A 142 -1.43 -9.17 0.65
C GLY A 142 -2.13 -10.22 1.52
N LEU A 143 -2.74 -11.24 0.89
CA LEU A 143 -3.32 -12.37 1.60
C LEU A 143 -2.26 -13.12 2.41
N ALA A 144 -1.10 -13.43 1.82
CA ALA A 144 0.00 -14.09 2.52
C ALA A 144 0.48 -13.30 3.74
N ILE A 145 0.57 -11.96 3.63
CA ILE A 145 0.93 -11.07 4.75
C ILE A 145 -0.12 -11.15 5.87
N VAL A 146 -1.40 -11.07 5.53
CA VAL A 146 -2.50 -11.15 6.52
C VAL A 146 -2.49 -12.50 7.23
N LEU A 147 -2.32 -13.60 6.50
CA LEU A 147 -2.23 -14.94 7.06
C LEU A 147 -1.00 -15.10 7.98
N PHE A 148 0.16 -14.59 7.56
CA PHE A 148 1.39 -14.63 8.35
C PHE A 148 1.30 -13.81 9.63
N LEU A 149 0.72 -12.60 9.56
CA LEU A 149 0.47 -11.77 10.74
C LEU A 149 -0.56 -12.41 11.67
N GLY A 150 -1.61 -13.00 11.09
CA GLY A 150 -2.61 -13.78 11.79
C GLY A 150 -1.98 -14.91 12.61
N SER A 151 -1.21 -15.77 11.95
CA SER A 151 -0.57 -16.94 12.56
C SER A 151 0.42 -16.54 13.66
N LYS A 152 1.33 -15.60 13.39
CA LYS A 152 2.38 -15.21 14.35
C LYS A 152 1.83 -14.45 15.57
N ARG A 153 0.77 -13.65 15.40
CA ARG A 153 0.34 -12.69 16.42
C ARG A 153 -0.90 -13.11 17.20
N PHE A 154 -1.81 -13.87 16.60
CA PHE A 154 -3.05 -14.30 17.28
C PHE A 154 -2.98 -15.72 17.86
N PHE A 155 -2.10 -16.60 17.34
CA PHE A 155 -2.01 -17.99 17.79
C PHE A 155 -0.85 -18.26 18.76
N GLN A 156 -0.42 -17.27 19.55
CA GLN A 156 0.45 -17.56 20.69
C GLN A 156 -0.40 -18.30 21.75
N PRO A 157 -0.10 -19.57 22.07
CA PRO A 157 -0.82 -20.28 23.12
C PRO A 157 -0.65 -19.50 24.43
N LYS A 158 -1.75 -19.07 25.04
CA LYS A 158 -1.72 -18.63 26.44
C LYS A 158 -1.10 -19.76 27.25
N GLU A 159 0.04 -19.50 27.89
CA GLU A 159 0.68 -20.44 28.80
C GLU A 159 -0.37 -21.07 29.72
N LYS A 160 -0.31 -22.40 29.83
CA LYS A 160 -1.09 -23.19 30.78
C LYS A 160 -0.99 -22.52 32.15
N ARG A 161 -2.13 -22.08 32.70
CA ARG A 161 -2.25 -21.88 34.14
C ARG A 161 -1.92 -23.23 34.79
N SER A 162 -0.74 -23.33 35.36
CA SER A 162 -0.36 -24.41 36.27
C SER A 162 -1.23 -24.31 37.52
N THR A 163 -2.43 -24.89 37.47
CA THR A 163 -3.17 -25.23 38.68
C THR A 163 -2.54 -26.48 39.26
N LEU A 164 -1.41 -26.33 39.95
CA LEU A 164 -1.00 -27.36 40.90
C LEU A 164 -2.00 -27.35 42.06
N PRO A 165 -2.59 -28.49 42.43
CA PRO A 165 -3.41 -28.58 43.64
C PRO A 165 -2.51 -28.42 44.88
N PRO A 166 -3.04 -27.90 46.00
CA PRO A 166 -2.27 -27.86 47.24
C PRO A 166 -1.96 -29.28 47.70
N SER A 167 -0.67 -29.61 47.70
CA SER A 167 -0.10 -30.81 48.29
C SER A 167 0.12 -30.57 49.78
N ASN A 168 -0.83 -30.98 50.62
CA ASN A 168 -0.66 -31.25 52.05
C ASN A 168 -1.57 -32.47 52.29
N GLY A 169 -1.09 -33.70 52.35
CA GLY A 169 -0.08 -34.18 53.29
C GLY A 169 -0.82 -35.12 54.22
N ASP A 170 -0.76 -36.42 53.95
CA ASP A 170 -1.29 -37.46 54.81
C ASP A 170 -0.73 -37.32 56.23
N THR A 171 -1.57 -37.46 57.24
CA THR A 171 -1.14 -38.19 58.44
C THR A 171 -2.30 -39.06 58.94
N PRO A 172 -2.13 -40.39 58.95
CA PRO A 172 -3.05 -41.33 59.57
C PRO A 172 -2.72 -41.46 61.06
N ALA A 173 -3.74 -41.47 61.92
CA ALA A 173 -3.61 -41.99 63.27
C ALA A 173 -4.99 -42.42 63.79
N ASP A 174 -5.15 -43.73 63.90
CA ASP A 174 -6.09 -44.38 64.80
C ASP A 174 -6.05 -43.74 66.20
N ALA A 175 -7.21 -43.57 66.85
CA ALA A 175 -7.45 -43.91 68.26
C ALA A 175 -8.84 -43.44 68.75
N ALA A 176 -9.58 -44.43 69.27
CA ALA A 176 -10.71 -44.38 70.21
C ALA A 176 -12.10 -43.95 69.70
#